data_AF-A0A0D7AL70-F1
#
_entry.id   AF-A0A0D7AL70-F1
#
_cell.length_a   1.000
_cell.length_b   1.000
_cell.length_c   1.000
_cell.angle_alpha   90.00
_cell.angle_beta   90.00
_cell.angle_gamma   90.00
#
_symmetry.space_group_name_H-M   'P 1'
#
loop_
_entity.id
_entity.type
_entity.pdbx_description
1 polymer ?
#
loop_
_entity_poly.entity_id
_entity_poly.type
_entity_poly.pdbx_seq_one_letter_code
_entity_poly.pdbx_strand_id
1 'polypeptide(L)'
;MTSLASAHAVAFGFSLTYVGSLYLSKHARLSFSRHATADLQGGQRQRREDERWRDDPDVIKARLVAVISATVVCCAVVGWLYGWGTATSMLGLSFSSWRPHLLAPLLYLGPIYAQSLIHYERSKLHALKRGANASPYLKGVAMQWTRDTFATWIGWRNYIIAPITEEVVFRACVLSVYRAVSDGWTTMSPVRVVWVSPLFFGVAHVHHAWEVYNTHGRTAAAAKRAVLTSLFQLAYTSLFGAYCACLFLRAGSVLPPITAHIWCNSMGIPQLTWELSVFKSSPVRRATILLAYVVGIALTWITYEALSVAKYEDRYVVERYPF
;
A
#
# COMPACT_ATOMS: atom_id res chain seq x y z
N MET A 1 -16.84 -4.59 22.58
CA MET A 1 -15.60 -5.31 22.91
C MET A 1 -14.97 -4.64 24.11
N THR A 2 -14.66 -5.38 25.16
CA THR A 2 -14.33 -4.80 26.47
C THR A 2 -12.87 -4.98 26.88
N SER A 3 -12.00 -5.61 26.07
CA SER A 3 -10.58 -5.75 26.42
C SER A 3 -9.65 -5.56 25.22
N LEU A 4 -8.45 -5.05 25.49
CA LEU A 4 -7.37 -4.93 24.52
C LEU A 4 -6.96 -6.31 23.95
N ALA A 5 -6.94 -7.36 24.77
CA ALA A 5 -6.63 -8.71 24.34
C ALA A 5 -7.62 -9.21 23.27
N SER A 6 -8.92 -8.97 23.47
CA SER A 6 -9.93 -9.30 22.47
C SER A 6 -9.73 -8.52 21.16
N ALA A 7 -9.36 -7.23 21.23
CA ALA A 7 -9.08 -6.43 20.04
C ALA A 7 -7.87 -6.97 19.25
N HIS A 8 -6.78 -7.34 19.91
CA HIS A 8 -5.65 -8.00 19.28
C HIS A 8 -6.04 -9.32 18.61
N ALA A 9 -6.84 -10.15 19.30
CA ALA A 9 -7.28 -11.44 18.76
C ALA A 9 -8.13 -11.27 17.50
N VAL A 10 -9.08 -10.33 17.48
CA VAL A 10 -9.93 -10.08 16.30
C VAL A 10 -9.14 -9.44 15.17
N ALA A 11 -8.25 -8.48 15.46
CA ALA A 11 -7.37 -7.88 14.46
C ALA A 11 -6.43 -8.92 13.81
N PHE A 12 -5.89 -9.84 14.62
CA PHE A 12 -5.13 -10.97 14.13
C PHE A 12 -6.00 -11.89 13.26
N GLY A 13 -7.23 -12.17 13.68
CA GLY A 13 -8.22 -12.92 12.91
C GLY A 13 -8.50 -12.32 11.54
N PHE A 14 -8.66 -11.00 11.42
CA PHE A 14 -8.80 -10.32 10.13
C PHE A 14 -7.57 -10.51 9.23
N SER A 15 -6.38 -10.36 9.81
CA SER A 15 -5.11 -10.50 9.10
C SER A 15 -4.91 -11.93 8.60
N LEU A 16 -5.20 -12.91 9.45
CA LEU A 16 -5.12 -14.32 9.11
C LEU A 16 -6.18 -14.73 8.08
N THR A 17 -7.39 -14.17 8.16
CA THR A 17 -8.44 -14.42 7.15
C THR A 17 -8.00 -13.90 5.79
N TYR A 18 -7.45 -12.69 5.73
CA TYR A 18 -6.97 -12.08 4.50
C TYR A 18 -5.80 -12.84 3.88
N VAL A 19 -4.71 -13.02 4.63
CA VAL A 19 -3.51 -13.71 4.14
C VAL A 19 -3.77 -15.21 3.93
N GLY A 20 -4.45 -15.85 4.86
CA GLY A 20 -4.78 -17.26 4.83
C GLY A 20 -5.62 -17.63 3.61
N SER A 21 -6.52 -16.75 3.16
CA SER A 21 -7.34 -16.97 1.96
C SER A 21 -6.50 -17.31 0.71
N LEU A 22 -5.28 -16.74 0.61
CA LEU A 22 -4.35 -16.98 -0.51
C LEU A 22 -3.82 -18.42 -0.56
N TYR A 23 -3.92 -19.15 0.55
CA TYR A 23 -3.39 -20.51 0.71
C TYR A 23 -4.48 -21.58 0.74
N LEU A 24 -5.76 -21.19 0.81
CA LEU A 24 -6.90 -22.12 0.83
C LEU A 24 -7.14 -22.77 -0.54
N SER A 25 -7.05 -21.99 -1.61
CA SER A 25 -7.25 -22.50 -2.98
C SER A 25 -5.92 -22.96 -3.58
N LYS A 26 -5.93 -24.16 -4.19
CA LYS A 26 -4.81 -24.65 -4.99
C LYS A 26 -4.39 -23.57 -6.00
N HIS A 27 -5.32 -22.94 -6.70
CA HIS A 27 -5.06 -21.98 -7.78
C HIS A 27 -4.42 -20.67 -7.32
N ALA A 28 -4.65 -20.26 -6.07
CA ALA A 28 -4.05 -19.04 -5.49
C ALA A 28 -2.66 -19.28 -4.89
N ARG A 29 -2.34 -20.53 -4.52
CA ARG A 29 -1.08 -20.91 -3.87
C ARG A 29 0.06 -21.02 -4.89
N LEU A 30 1.20 -20.43 -4.52
CA LEU A 30 2.44 -20.54 -5.30
C LEU A 30 3.00 -21.96 -5.27
N SER A 31 3.60 -22.39 -6.38
CA SER A 31 4.21 -23.70 -6.54
C SER A 31 5.59 -23.55 -7.15
N PHE A 32 6.58 -24.18 -6.54
CA PHE A 32 7.98 -24.10 -6.96
C PHE A 32 8.57 -25.51 -7.04
N SER A 33 9.21 -25.84 -8.15
CA SER A 33 9.88 -27.12 -8.39
C SER A 33 11.05 -27.31 -7.42
N ARG A 34 11.29 -28.53 -6.94
CA ARG A 34 12.36 -28.83 -5.96
C ARG A 34 13.76 -28.76 -6.57
N HIS A 35 13.89 -29.06 -7.87
CA HIS A 35 15.17 -29.18 -8.57
C HIS A 35 15.56 -27.95 -9.39
N ALA A 36 15.02 -26.77 -9.06
CA ALA A 36 15.33 -25.55 -9.79
C ALA A 36 16.78 -25.10 -9.52
N THR A 37 17.61 -25.14 -10.55
CA THR A 37 19.00 -24.68 -10.54
C THR A 37 19.07 -23.15 -10.47
N ALA A 38 20.13 -22.63 -9.85
CA ALA A 38 20.35 -21.19 -9.63
C ALA A 38 20.93 -20.49 -10.88
N ASP A 39 20.34 -20.71 -12.05
CA ASP A 39 20.67 -19.90 -13.23
C ASP A 39 19.88 -18.58 -13.16
N LEU A 40 20.51 -17.55 -12.60
CA LEU A 40 19.90 -16.26 -12.31
C LEU A 40 20.04 -15.32 -13.52
N GLN A 41 19.04 -15.31 -14.41
CA GLN A 41 18.95 -14.29 -15.45
C GLN A 41 18.21 -13.05 -14.92
N GLY A 42 18.87 -11.89 -14.91
CA GLY A 42 18.25 -10.65 -14.46
C GLY A 42 17.91 -10.60 -12.96
N GLY A 43 18.53 -11.47 -12.15
CA GLY A 43 18.40 -11.48 -10.69
C GLY A 43 17.39 -12.45 -10.11
N GLN A 44 16.50 -13.04 -10.93
CA GLN A 44 15.65 -14.19 -10.57
C GLN A 44 16.05 -15.40 -11.42
N ARG A 45 15.73 -16.62 -10.96
CA ARG A 45 15.93 -17.82 -11.77
C ARG A 45 14.88 -17.93 -12.86
N GLN A 46 15.13 -18.74 -13.87
CA GLN A 46 14.09 -19.06 -14.84
C GLN A 46 12.93 -19.84 -14.19
N ARG A 47 11.69 -19.43 -14.48
CA ARG A 47 10.47 -20.14 -14.10
C ARG A 47 10.33 -21.41 -14.94
N ARG A 48 9.99 -22.54 -14.31
CA ARG A 48 9.65 -23.78 -15.05
C ARG A 48 8.16 -23.83 -15.37
N GLU A 49 7.78 -24.64 -16.36
CA GLU A 49 6.38 -24.73 -16.82
C GLU A 49 5.43 -25.35 -15.78
N ASP A 50 5.92 -26.22 -14.90
CA ASP A 50 5.17 -26.86 -13.81
C ASP A 50 4.97 -25.95 -12.58
N GLU A 51 5.56 -24.76 -12.60
CA GLU A 51 5.52 -23.81 -11.49
C GLU A 51 4.38 -22.81 -11.61
N ARG A 52 4.03 -22.23 -10.45
CA ARG A 52 3.01 -21.18 -10.36
C ARG A 52 3.54 -20.04 -9.53
N TRP A 53 3.81 -18.94 -10.20
CA TRP A 53 4.40 -17.74 -9.64
C TRP A 53 3.33 -16.68 -9.39
N ARG A 54 3.68 -15.69 -8.58
CA ARG A 54 2.73 -14.65 -8.12
C ARG A 54 2.14 -13.83 -9.25
N ASP A 55 2.92 -13.59 -10.30
CA ASP A 55 2.54 -12.73 -11.43
C ASP A 55 1.90 -13.52 -12.59
N ASP A 56 1.66 -14.83 -12.40
CA ASP A 56 0.92 -15.62 -13.37
C ASP A 56 -0.55 -15.16 -13.40
N PRO A 57 -1.16 -14.90 -14.58
CA PRO A 57 -2.52 -14.37 -14.68
C PRO A 57 -3.57 -15.17 -13.90
N ASP A 58 -3.49 -16.50 -13.94
CA ASP A 58 -4.45 -17.37 -13.24
C ASP A 58 -4.27 -17.35 -11.73
N VAL A 59 -3.02 -17.21 -11.25
CA VAL A 59 -2.73 -17.02 -9.82
C VAL A 59 -3.25 -15.67 -9.36
N ILE A 60 -3.05 -14.61 -10.15
CA ILE A 60 -3.59 -13.28 -9.83
C ILE A 60 -5.10 -13.35 -9.71
N LYS A 61 -5.82 -13.84 -10.73
CA LYS A 61 -7.30 -13.94 -10.71
C LYS A 61 -7.79 -14.73 -9.49
N ALA A 62 -7.20 -15.89 -9.21
CA ALA A 62 -7.58 -16.71 -8.06
C ALA A 62 -7.33 -15.99 -6.73
N ARG A 63 -6.21 -15.27 -6.60
CA ARG A 63 -5.92 -14.46 -5.42
C ARG A 63 -6.88 -13.28 -5.28
N LEU A 64 -7.25 -12.62 -6.37
CA LEU A 64 -8.23 -11.52 -6.36
C LEU A 64 -9.57 -11.99 -5.81
N VAL A 65 -10.08 -13.13 -6.27
CA VAL A 65 -11.32 -13.73 -5.74
C VAL A 65 -11.18 -14.06 -4.25
N ALA A 66 -10.06 -14.64 -3.85
CA ALA A 66 -9.79 -14.99 -2.46
C ALA A 66 -9.78 -13.76 -1.53
N VAL A 67 -9.03 -12.70 -1.89
CA VAL A 67 -8.94 -11.49 -1.06
C VAL A 67 -10.23 -10.70 -1.02
N ILE A 68 -10.98 -10.62 -2.13
CA ILE A 68 -12.30 -9.97 -2.14
C ILE A 68 -13.25 -10.70 -1.20
N SER A 69 -13.27 -12.05 -1.28
CA SER A 69 -14.11 -12.86 -0.39
C SER A 69 -13.71 -12.69 1.07
N ALA A 70 -12.41 -12.71 1.37
CA ALA A 70 -11.88 -12.47 2.71
C ALA A 70 -12.24 -11.06 3.23
N THR A 71 -12.17 -10.03 2.39
CA THR A 71 -12.59 -8.68 2.74
C THR A 71 -14.07 -8.61 3.10
N VAL A 72 -14.95 -9.26 2.32
CA VAL A 72 -16.38 -9.35 2.63
C VAL A 72 -16.62 -10.03 3.98
N VAL A 73 -15.90 -11.13 4.26
CA VAL A 73 -15.98 -11.82 5.57
C VAL A 73 -15.54 -10.90 6.71
N CYS A 74 -14.42 -10.19 6.58
CA CYS A 74 -13.95 -9.24 7.59
C CYS A 74 -14.99 -8.13 7.85
N CYS A 75 -15.58 -7.55 6.79
CA CYS A 75 -16.64 -6.56 6.93
C CYS A 75 -17.90 -7.14 7.60
N ALA A 76 -18.27 -8.38 7.26
CA ALA A 76 -19.41 -9.06 7.87
C ALA A 76 -19.21 -9.31 9.37
N VAL A 77 -17.98 -9.64 9.79
CA VAL A 77 -17.63 -9.75 11.22
C VAL A 77 -17.78 -8.39 11.91
N VAL A 78 -17.35 -7.28 11.30
CA VAL A 78 -17.58 -5.93 11.85
C VAL A 78 -19.09 -5.62 11.94
N GLY A 79 -19.86 -5.99 10.91
CA GLY A 79 -21.33 -5.91 10.90
C GLY A 79 -21.99 -6.70 12.03
N TRP A 80 -21.50 -7.91 12.29
CA TRP A 80 -21.96 -8.76 13.38
C TRP A 80 -21.60 -8.19 14.76
N LEU A 81 -20.39 -7.62 14.91
CA LEU A 81 -19.93 -7.07 16.19
C LEU A 81 -20.67 -5.80 16.63
N TYR A 82 -21.08 -4.94 15.69
CA TYR A 82 -21.61 -3.60 15.99
C TYR A 82 -23.03 -3.33 15.47
N GLY A 83 -23.60 -4.25 14.68
CA GLY A 83 -24.81 -4.01 13.90
C GLY A 83 -24.51 -3.20 12.63
N TRP A 84 -25.21 -3.52 11.54
CA TRP A 84 -24.95 -2.93 10.22
C TRP A 84 -25.09 -1.40 10.15
N GLY A 85 -25.97 -0.80 10.97
CA GLY A 85 -26.13 0.66 11.05
C GLY A 85 -24.87 1.37 11.57
N THR A 86 -24.21 0.80 12.59
CA THR A 86 -22.97 1.34 13.17
C THR A 86 -21.73 0.91 12.39
N ALA A 87 -21.77 -0.28 11.78
CA ALA A 87 -20.63 -0.86 11.07
C ALA A 87 -20.17 0.00 9.88
N THR A 88 -21.08 0.61 9.13
CA THR A 88 -20.75 1.50 8.00
C THR A 88 -19.90 2.70 8.45
N SER A 89 -20.26 3.32 9.58
CA SER A 89 -19.51 4.41 10.20
C SER A 89 -18.17 3.95 10.77
N MET A 90 -18.14 2.78 11.41
CA MET A 90 -16.90 2.18 11.94
C MET A 90 -15.90 1.84 10.84
N LEU A 91 -16.40 1.34 9.71
CA LEU A 91 -15.61 1.04 8.52
C LEU A 91 -15.22 2.29 7.71
N GLY A 92 -15.77 3.46 8.02
CA GLY A 92 -15.51 4.68 7.28
C GLY A 92 -16.01 4.62 5.84
N LEU A 93 -17.16 3.98 5.60
CA LEU A 93 -17.81 3.89 4.29
C LEU A 93 -18.60 5.17 3.99
N SER A 94 -17.94 6.32 4.09
CA SER A 94 -18.50 7.64 3.85
C SER A 94 -17.57 8.44 2.93
N PHE A 95 -18.13 9.43 2.23
CA PHE A 95 -17.33 10.39 1.48
C PHE A 95 -16.55 11.30 2.44
N SER A 96 -15.28 11.54 2.12
CA SER A 96 -14.43 12.45 2.87
C SER A 96 -14.30 13.80 2.16
N SER A 97 -13.76 14.78 2.86
CA SER A 97 -13.20 15.96 2.18
C SER A 97 -12.09 15.54 1.21
N TRP A 98 -11.82 16.38 0.22
CA TRP A 98 -10.79 16.13 -0.80
C TRP A 98 -9.36 16.35 -0.29
N ARG A 99 -9.16 17.17 0.75
CA ARG A 99 -7.82 17.54 1.26
C ARG A 99 -6.96 16.33 1.69
N PRO A 100 -7.46 15.33 2.44
CA PRO A 100 -6.68 14.15 2.80
C PRO A 100 -6.13 13.36 1.59
N HIS A 101 -6.84 13.36 0.46
CA HIS A 101 -6.42 12.69 -0.77
C HIS A 101 -5.19 13.33 -1.41
N LEU A 102 -4.90 14.59 -1.09
CA LEU A 102 -3.73 15.29 -1.63
C LEU A 102 -2.43 14.98 -0.90
N LEU A 103 -2.50 14.44 0.33
CA LEU A 103 -1.30 14.31 1.16
C LEU A 103 -0.24 13.41 0.52
N ALA A 104 -0.64 12.31 -0.12
CA ALA A 104 0.31 11.47 -0.85
C ALA A 104 0.84 12.17 -2.11
N PRO A 105 0.02 12.71 -3.03
CA PRO A 105 0.51 13.51 -4.15
C PRO A 105 1.48 14.64 -3.77
N LEU A 106 1.19 15.39 -2.70
CA LEU A 106 2.05 16.47 -2.20
C LEU A 106 3.39 15.94 -1.70
N LEU A 107 3.39 14.84 -0.95
CA LEU A 107 4.62 14.20 -0.46
C LEU A 107 5.52 13.75 -1.61
N TYR A 108 4.92 13.36 -2.74
CA TYR A 108 5.61 12.92 -3.94
C TYR A 108 5.96 14.05 -4.94
N LEU A 109 5.80 15.33 -4.59
CA LEU A 109 6.15 16.44 -5.49
C LEU A 109 7.61 16.40 -5.96
N GLY A 110 8.55 16.03 -5.08
CA GLY A 110 9.96 15.82 -5.44
C GLY A 110 10.14 14.75 -6.53
N PRO A 111 9.72 13.49 -6.28
CA PRO A 111 9.75 12.43 -7.29
C PRO A 111 9.03 12.78 -8.60
N ILE A 112 7.84 13.39 -8.53
CA ILE A 112 7.07 13.81 -9.72
C ILE A 112 7.87 14.82 -10.54
N TYR A 113 8.45 15.82 -9.88
CA TYR A 113 9.28 16.83 -10.54
C TYR A 113 10.53 16.18 -11.16
N ALA A 114 11.24 15.33 -10.43
CA ALA A 114 12.41 14.61 -10.95
C ALA A 114 12.06 13.75 -12.17
N GLN A 115 10.98 12.97 -12.12
CA GLN A 115 10.51 12.16 -13.24
C GLN A 115 10.13 13.02 -14.44
N SER A 116 9.44 14.14 -14.24
CA SER A 116 9.07 15.05 -15.34
C SER A 116 10.30 15.62 -16.05
N LEU A 117 11.34 16.01 -15.31
CA LEU A 117 12.63 16.44 -15.89
C LEU A 117 13.31 15.32 -16.69
N ILE A 118 13.26 14.07 -16.19
CA ILE A 118 13.84 12.91 -16.88
C ILE A 118 13.10 12.63 -18.19
N HIS A 119 11.77 12.63 -18.17
CA HIS A 119 10.96 12.45 -19.38
C HIS A 119 11.14 13.59 -20.36
N TYR A 120 11.29 14.83 -19.88
CA TYR A 120 11.61 15.99 -20.70
C TYR A 120 12.94 15.80 -21.46
N GLU A 121 14.04 15.47 -20.76
CA GLU A 121 15.34 15.24 -21.43
C GLU A 121 15.30 14.10 -22.43
N ARG A 122 14.68 12.97 -22.08
CA ARG A 122 14.54 11.84 -23.00
C ARG A 122 13.73 12.20 -24.23
N SER A 123 12.67 13.00 -24.06
CA SER A 123 11.84 13.47 -25.17
C SER A 123 12.63 14.37 -26.13
N LYS A 124 13.50 15.26 -25.61
CA LYS A 124 14.40 16.10 -26.40
C LYS A 124 15.43 15.27 -27.16
N LEU A 125 16.05 14.29 -26.49
CA LEU A 125 17.01 13.38 -27.14
C LEU A 125 16.34 12.56 -28.25
N HIS A 126 15.11 12.10 -28.04
CA HIS A 126 14.35 11.36 -29.03
C HIS A 126 14.00 12.23 -30.25
N ALA A 127 13.59 13.48 -30.01
CA ALA A 127 13.33 14.46 -31.06
C ALA A 127 14.56 14.72 -31.92
N LEU A 128 15.72 14.94 -31.28
CA LEU A 128 17.01 15.13 -31.95
C LEU A 128 17.42 13.91 -32.79
N LYS A 129 17.26 12.70 -32.26
CA LYS A 129 17.67 11.46 -32.96
C LYS A 129 16.78 11.10 -34.15
N ARG A 130 15.50 11.44 -34.12
CA ARG A 130 14.53 11.04 -35.16
C ARG A 130 14.09 12.18 -36.08
N GLY A 131 14.61 13.40 -35.90
CA GLY A 131 14.17 14.58 -36.67
C GLY A 131 12.67 14.88 -36.51
N ALA A 132 12.05 14.41 -35.43
CA ALA A 132 10.62 14.51 -35.17
C ALA A 132 10.36 15.33 -33.90
N ASN A 133 9.12 15.78 -33.70
CA ASN A 133 8.75 16.46 -32.46
C ASN A 133 8.77 15.49 -31.25
N ALA A 134 8.84 16.04 -30.03
CA ALA A 134 8.88 15.27 -28.78
C ALA A 134 7.56 14.55 -28.43
N SER A 135 6.45 14.92 -29.08
CA SER A 135 5.10 14.43 -28.82
C SER A 135 4.94 12.90 -28.86
N PRO A 136 5.51 12.16 -29.84
CA PRO A 136 5.33 10.71 -29.95
C PRO A 136 5.95 9.94 -28.78
N TYR A 137 7.07 10.43 -28.23
CA TYR A 137 7.70 9.81 -27.07
C TYR A 137 6.80 9.92 -25.83
N LEU A 138 6.31 11.13 -25.53
CA LEU A 138 5.45 11.36 -24.36
C LEU A 138 4.12 10.61 -24.49
N LYS A 139 3.53 10.58 -25.70
CA LYS A 139 2.34 9.77 -25.99
C LYS A 139 2.61 8.28 -25.78
N GLY A 140 3.76 7.77 -26.21
CA GLY A 140 4.15 6.38 -26.02
C GLY A 140 4.31 6.00 -24.55
N VAL A 141 4.96 6.85 -23.75
CA VAL A 141 5.09 6.65 -22.29
C VAL A 141 3.71 6.63 -21.62
N ALA A 142 2.85 7.59 -21.95
CA ALA A 142 1.50 7.65 -21.38
C ALA A 142 0.68 6.40 -21.75
N MET A 143 0.69 6.01 -23.03
CA MET A 143 -0.03 4.82 -23.50
C MET A 143 0.49 3.53 -22.83
N GLN A 144 1.80 3.41 -22.66
CA GLN A 144 2.39 2.27 -21.95
C GLN A 144 1.91 2.21 -20.50
N TRP A 145 1.98 3.32 -19.77
CA TRP A 145 1.47 3.38 -18.39
C TRP A 145 -0.02 3.03 -18.31
N THR A 146 -0.85 3.56 -19.22
CA THR A 146 -2.28 3.23 -19.30
C THR A 146 -2.49 1.73 -19.54
N ARG A 147 -1.75 1.13 -20.47
CA ARG A 147 -1.84 -0.31 -20.75
C ARG A 147 -1.42 -1.13 -19.54
N ASP A 148 -0.27 -0.84 -18.95
CA ASP A 148 0.26 -1.60 -17.82
C ASP A 148 -0.67 -1.53 -16.60
N THR A 149 -1.32 -0.37 -16.41
CA THR A 149 -2.28 -0.11 -15.32
C THR A 149 -3.63 -0.78 -15.55
N PHE A 150 -4.24 -0.62 -16.73
CA PHE A 150 -5.66 -0.97 -16.95
C PHE A 150 -5.88 -2.19 -17.84
N ALA A 151 -4.90 -2.61 -18.64
CA ALA A 151 -5.04 -3.73 -19.57
C ALA A 151 -4.39 -5.03 -19.07
N THR A 152 -3.77 -5.03 -17.88
CA THR A 152 -3.10 -6.22 -17.32
C THR A 152 -3.66 -6.60 -15.95
N TRP A 153 -3.67 -7.90 -15.65
CA TRP A 153 -4.07 -8.39 -14.32
C TRP A 153 -3.14 -7.88 -13.20
N ILE A 154 -1.87 -7.67 -13.52
CA ILE A 154 -0.89 -7.06 -12.59
C ILE A 154 -1.31 -5.63 -12.24
N GLY A 155 -1.70 -4.83 -13.24
CA GLY A 155 -2.19 -3.47 -13.05
C GLY A 155 -3.46 -3.41 -12.22
N TRP A 156 -4.48 -4.21 -12.57
CA TRP A 156 -5.72 -4.33 -11.79
C TRP A 156 -5.47 -4.72 -10.34
N ARG A 157 -4.57 -5.68 -10.10
CA ARG A 157 -4.15 -6.06 -8.75
C ARG A 157 -3.51 -4.89 -8.02
N ASN A 158 -2.48 -4.29 -8.61
CA ASN A 158 -1.62 -3.31 -7.92
C ASN A 158 -2.31 -1.95 -7.70
N TYR A 159 -3.19 -1.52 -8.60
CA TYR A 159 -3.72 -0.15 -8.62
C TYR A 159 -5.20 -0.03 -8.28
N ILE A 160 -5.92 -1.15 -8.17
CA ILE A 160 -7.36 -1.13 -7.90
C ILE A 160 -7.68 -2.09 -6.75
N ILE A 161 -7.55 -3.39 -6.96
CA ILE A 161 -8.12 -4.38 -6.03
C ILE A 161 -7.30 -4.52 -4.74
N ALA A 162 -5.96 -4.62 -4.83
CA ALA A 162 -5.14 -4.74 -3.63
C ALA A 162 -5.26 -3.49 -2.73
N PRO A 163 -5.10 -2.25 -3.24
CA PRO A 163 -5.33 -1.05 -2.43
C PRO A 163 -6.70 -1.03 -1.74
N ILE A 164 -7.78 -1.30 -2.47
CA ILE A 164 -9.14 -1.28 -1.88
C ILE A 164 -9.27 -2.34 -0.78
N THR A 165 -8.93 -3.59 -1.08
CA THR A 165 -9.16 -4.70 -0.15
C THR A 165 -8.23 -4.64 1.06
N GLU A 166 -6.97 -4.23 0.88
CA GLU A 166 -6.00 -4.09 1.96
C GLU A 166 -6.36 -2.91 2.89
N GLU A 167 -6.80 -1.77 2.36
CA GLU A 167 -7.24 -0.64 3.18
C GLU A 167 -8.55 -0.95 3.94
N VAL A 168 -9.50 -1.63 3.30
CA VAL A 168 -10.74 -2.04 4.00
C VAL A 168 -10.44 -3.02 5.14
N VAL A 169 -9.55 -4.00 4.95
CA VAL A 169 -9.26 -4.97 6.00
C VAL A 169 -8.35 -4.36 7.08
N PHE A 170 -7.17 -3.89 6.72
CA PHE A 170 -6.16 -3.51 7.72
C PHE A 170 -6.31 -2.08 8.22
N ARG A 171 -7.08 -1.21 7.54
CA ARG A 171 -7.38 0.14 8.01
C ARG A 171 -8.79 0.20 8.57
N ALA A 172 -9.82 -0.14 7.81
CA ALA A 172 -11.20 -0.05 8.34
C ALA A 172 -11.51 -1.13 9.39
N CYS A 173 -11.37 -2.43 9.08
CA CYS A 173 -11.76 -3.50 10.01
C CYS A 173 -10.87 -3.53 11.26
N VAL A 174 -9.55 -3.50 11.10
CA VAL A 174 -8.61 -3.52 12.24
C VAL A 174 -8.76 -2.30 13.14
N LEU A 175 -8.88 -1.07 12.61
CA LEU A 175 -9.06 0.10 13.48
C LEU A 175 -10.45 0.09 14.14
N SER A 176 -11.48 -0.49 13.53
CA SER A 176 -12.81 -0.54 14.14
C SER A 176 -12.80 -1.25 15.51
N VAL A 177 -12.03 -2.34 15.64
CA VAL A 177 -11.94 -3.10 16.89
C VAL A 177 -11.08 -2.40 17.94
N TYR A 178 -10.03 -1.69 17.51
CA TYR A 178 -9.22 -0.87 18.42
C TYR A 178 -9.96 0.37 18.92
N ARG A 179 -10.78 1.00 18.08
CA ARG A 179 -11.62 2.16 18.46
C ARG A 179 -12.74 1.76 19.43
N ALA A 180 -13.17 0.50 19.39
CA ALA A 180 -14.22 0.01 20.25
C ALA A 180 -13.73 -0.43 21.65
N VAL A 181 -12.41 -0.46 21.90
CA VAL A 181 -11.84 -0.78 23.22
C VAL A 181 -12.17 0.33 24.20
N SER A 182 -13.00 0.00 25.18
CA SER A 182 -13.24 0.79 26.39
C SER A 182 -13.33 -0.23 27.52
N ASP A 183 -12.29 -0.30 28.36
CA ASP A 183 -12.20 -1.30 29.43
C ASP A 183 -12.22 -0.68 30.84
N GLY A 184 -12.82 0.51 30.99
CA GLY A 184 -12.99 1.18 32.29
C GLY A 184 -11.70 1.68 32.95
N TRP A 185 -10.53 1.26 32.48
CA TRP A 185 -9.22 1.62 33.04
C TRP A 185 -8.19 2.07 31.99
N THR A 186 -8.35 1.66 30.72
CA THR A 186 -7.40 1.94 29.62
C THR A 186 -8.13 2.18 28.29
N THR A 187 -8.24 3.43 27.87
CA THR A 187 -8.47 3.74 26.46
C THR A 187 -7.14 3.66 25.71
N MET A 188 -7.10 2.99 24.54
CA MET A 188 -5.94 3.13 23.68
C MET A 188 -5.88 4.57 23.17
N SER A 189 -4.80 5.28 23.47
CA SER A 189 -4.61 6.61 22.89
C SER A 189 -4.57 6.50 21.36
N PRO A 190 -5.09 7.50 20.62
CA PRO A 190 -5.04 7.50 19.16
C PRO A 190 -3.63 7.26 18.61
N VAL A 191 -2.61 7.79 19.29
CA VAL A 191 -1.19 7.55 18.96
C VAL A 191 -0.83 6.07 19.03
N ARG A 192 -1.24 5.35 20.09
CA ARG A 192 -0.97 3.91 20.19
C ARG A 192 -1.68 3.13 19.09
N VAL A 193 -2.92 3.48 18.76
CA VAL A 193 -3.67 2.80 17.67
C VAL A 193 -2.95 2.99 16.33
N VAL A 194 -2.49 4.20 16.03
CA VAL A 194 -1.75 4.54 14.80
C VAL A 194 -0.47 3.72 14.66
N TRP A 195 0.25 3.42 15.74
CA TRP A 195 1.51 2.69 15.68
C TRP A 195 1.38 1.17 15.83
N VAL A 196 0.34 0.68 16.52
CA VAL A 196 0.14 -0.75 16.78
C VAL A 196 -0.65 -1.43 15.66
N SER A 197 -1.74 -0.83 15.19
CA SER A 197 -2.59 -1.45 14.16
C SER A 197 -1.87 -1.76 12.83
N PRO A 198 -0.89 -0.95 12.35
CA PRO A 198 -0.19 -1.25 11.10
C PRO A 198 0.73 -2.47 11.18
N LEU A 199 1.11 -2.91 12.38
CA LEU A 199 1.99 -4.08 12.53
C LEU A 199 1.35 -5.34 11.94
N PHE A 200 0.02 -5.44 11.98
CA PHE A 200 -0.72 -6.52 11.32
C PHE A 200 -0.55 -6.50 9.79
N PHE A 201 -0.58 -5.31 9.19
CA PHE A 201 -0.31 -5.12 7.78
C PHE A 201 1.16 -5.41 7.43
N GLY A 202 2.09 -4.97 8.28
CA GLY A 202 3.52 -5.28 8.12
C GLY A 202 3.83 -6.77 8.15
N VAL A 203 3.30 -7.48 9.14
CA VAL A 203 3.49 -8.93 9.30
C VAL A 203 2.84 -9.71 8.16
N ALA A 204 1.70 -9.26 7.63
CA ALA A 204 1.03 -9.90 6.49
C ALA A 204 1.94 -10.03 5.25
N HIS A 205 2.96 -9.19 5.11
CA HIS A 205 3.91 -9.23 3.99
C HIS A 205 5.08 -10.19 4.19
N VAL A 206 5.31 -10.68 5.41
CA VAL A 206 6.43 -11.60 5.72
C VAL A 206 6.33 -12.89 4.88
N HIS A 207 5.13 -13.30 4.50
CA HIS A 207 4.92 -14.47 3.64
C HIS A 207 5.62 -14.39 2.26
N HIS A 208 6.00 -13.19 1.81
CA HIS A 208 6.74 -12.98 0.55
C HIS A 208 8.20 -13.41 0.68
N ALA A 209 8.72 -13.59 1.90
CA ALA A 209 10.05 -14.16 2.11
C ALA A 209 10.18 -15.51 1.39
N TRP A 210 9.13 -16.34 1.47
CA TRP A 210 9.09 -17.64 0.82
C TRP A 210 9.20 -17.50 -0.70
N GLU A 211 8.43 -16.59 -1.29
CA GLU A 211 8.50 -16.29 -2.71
C GLU A 211 9.90 -15.86 -3.13
N VAL A 212 10.48 -14.86 -2.46
CA VAL A 212 11.83 -14.35 -2.74
C VAL A 212 12.87 -15.46 -2.66
N TYR A 213 12.84 -16.27 -1.60
CA TYR A 213 13.77 -17.39 -1.45
C TYR A 213 13.69 -18.39 -2.63
N ASN A 214 12.48 -18.69 -3.09
CA ASN A 214 12.26 -19.66 -4.16
C ASN A 214 12.59 -19.11 -5.55
N THR A 215 12.23 -17.87 -5.86
CA THR A 215 12.50 -17.23 -7.16
C THR A 215 13.97 -16.84 -7.32
N HIS A 216 14.76 -16.85 -6.25
CA HIS A 216 16.20 -16.56 -6.28
C HIS A 216 17.07 -17.83 -6.13
N GLY A 217 16.50 -19.02 -6.33
CA GLY A 217 17.28 -20.27 -6.44
C GLY A 217 17.64 -20.94 -5.13
N ARG A 218 16.98 -20.58 -4.00
CA ARG A 218 17.10 -21.28 -2.70
C ARG A 218 18.51 -21.37 -2.10
N THR A 219 19.43 -20.52 -2.53
CA THR A 219 20.79 -20.46 -2.01
C THR A 219 20.86 -19.70 -0.67
N ALA A 220 22.01 -19.74 0.01
CA ALA A 220 22.25 -18.87 1.18
C ALA A 220 22.11 -17.38 0.84
N ALA A 221 22.53 -16.98 -0.37
CA ALA A 221 22.34 -15.62 -0.87
C ALA A 221 20.85 -15.29 -1.07
N ALA A 222 20.05 -16.23 -1.60
CA ALA A 222 18.61 -16.08 -1.73
C ALA A 222 17.92 -15.95 -0.36
N ALA A 223 18.35 -16.73 0.64
CA ALA A 223 17.84 -16.64 2.00
C ALA A 223 18.17 -15.29 2.64
N LYS A 224 19.41 -14.82 2.51
CA LYS A 224 19.82 -13.48 2.97
C LYS A 224 18.98 -12.39 2.30
N ARG A 225 18.77 -12.47 0.98
CA ARG A 225 17.91 -11.53 0.25
C ARG A 225 16.47 -11.58 0.76
N ALA A 226 15.89 -12.78 0.91
CA ALA A 226 14.52 -12.95 1.41
C ALA A 226 14.34 -12.30 2.80
N VAL A 227 15.27 -12.53 3.73
CA VAL A 227 15.24 -11.92 5.06
C VAL A 227 15.33 -10.40 4.97
N LEU A 228 16.32 -9.87 4.24
CA LEU A 228 16.50 -8.41 4.13
C LEU A 228 15.31 -7.72 3.45
N THR A 229 14.80 -8.29 2.36
CA THR A 229 13.62 -7.77 1.66
C THR A 229 12.39 -7.82 2.55
N SER A 230 12.15 -8.91 3.29
CA SER A 230 10.99 -9.00 4.17
C SER A 230 11.07 -8.10 5.40
N LEU A 231 12.26 -7.92 5.99
CA LEU A 231 12.45 -6.95 7.07
C LEU A 231 12.20 -5.52 6.60
N PHE A 232 12.74 -5.16 5.43
CA PHE A 232 12.49 -3.86 4.82
C PHE A 232 11.01 -3.67 4.51
N GLN A 233 10.37 -4.68 3.91
CA GLN A 233 8.95 -4.63 3.57
C GLN A 233 8.09 -4.50 4.81
N LEU A 234 8.36 -5.26 5.88
CA LEU A 234 7.64 -5.15 7.16
C LEU A 234 7.76 -3.73 7.72
N ALA A 235 8.97 -3.17 7.80
CA ALA A 235 9.19 -1.82 8.33
C ALA A 235 8.49 -0.76 7.47
N TYR A 236 8.70 -0.80 6.16
CA TYR A 236 8.14 0.18 5.22
C TYR A 236 6.62 0.13 5.18
N THR A 237 6.02 -1.05 5.10
CA THR A 237 4.56 -1.21 5.07
C THR A 237 3.92 -0.87 6.42
N SER A 238 4.60 -1.11 7.55
CA SER A 238 4.14 -0.66 8.87
C SER A 238 4.13 0.88 8.97
N LEU A 239 5.18 1.55 8.49
CA LEU A 239 5.24 3.01 8.44
C LEU A 239 4.15 3.60 7.53
N PHE A 240 3.98 3.02 6.34
CA PHE A 240 2.91 3.39 5.42
C PHE A 240 1.52 3.15 6.02
N GLY A 241 1.33 2.04 6.72
CA GLY A 241 0.08 1.74 7.42
C GLY A 241 -0.20 2.71 8.55
N ALA A 242 0.82 3.20 9.27
CA ALA A 242 0.66 4.25 10.29
C ALA A 242 0.20 5.57 9.66
N TYR A 243 0.79 5.95 8.53
CA TYR A 243 0.33 7.09 7.74
C TYR A 243 -1.13 6.93 7.30
N CYS A 244 -1.51 5.76 6.77
CA CYS A 244 -2.89 5.47 6.38
C CYS A 244 -3.86 5.45 7.57
N ALA A 245 -3.43 4.97 8.74
CA ALA A 245 -4.22 5.03 9.97
C ALA A 245 -4.50 6.49 10.38
N CYS A 246 -3.50 7.38 10.30
CA CYS A 246 -3.71 8.82 10.51
C CYS A 246 -4.73 9.39 9.51
N LEU A 247 -4.61 9.09 8.22
CA LEU A 247 -5.57 9.54 7.21
C LEU A 247 -6.99 9.07 7.52
N PHE A 248 -7.16 7.79 7.84
CA PHE A 248 -8.44 7.20 8.19
C PHE A 248 -9.06 7.90 9.40
N LEU A 249 -8.31 8.06 10.48
CA LEU A 249 -8.78 8.67 11.72
C LEU A 249 -9.12 10.16 11.56
N ARG A 250 -8.34 10.91 10.75
CA ARG A 250 -8.61 12.33 10.50
C ARG A 250 -9.72 12.58 9.50
N ALA A 251 -9.92 11.68 8.53
CA ALA A 251 -10.95 11.85 7.52
C ALA A 251 -12.29 11.19 7.90
N GLY A 252 -12.27 10.23 8.82
CA GLY A 252 -13.44 9.39 9.13
C GLY A 252 -13.87 8.50 7.95
N SER A 253 -12.97 8.22 7.02
CA SER A 253 -13.25 7.53 5.77
C SER A 253 -12.08 6.64 5.34
N VAL A 254 -12.38 5.51 4.72
CA VAL A 254 -11.37 4.61 4.11
C VAL A 254 -10.88 5.10 2.75
N LEU A 255 -11.56 6.08 2.13
CA LEU A 255 -11.22 6.54 0.79
C LEU A 255 -9.84 7.24 0.70
N PRO A 256 -9.43 8.15 1.63
CA PRO A 256 -8.10 8.74 1.55
C PRO A 256 -6.93 7.76 1.74
N PRO A 257 -6.99 6.78 2.66
CA PRO A 257 -6.02 5.69 2.67
C PRO A 257 -5.94 4.92 1.34
N ILE A 258 -7.09 4.62 0.71
CA ILE A 258 -7.13 3.93 -0.59
C ILE A 258 -6.41 4.74 -1.67
N THR A 259 -6.72 6.03 -1.81
CA THR A 259 -6.09 6.87 -2.83
C THR A 259 -4.61 7.08 -2.57
N ALA A 260 -4.20 7.24 -1.31
CA ALA A 260 -2.81 7.29 -0.94
C ALA A 260 -2.06 5.99 -1.29
N HIS A 261 -2.68 4.84 -1.07
CA HIS A 261 -2.11 3.54 -1.43
C HIS A 261 -1.94 3.40 -2.93
N ILE A 262 -2.98 3.70 -3.73
CA ILE A 262 -2.91 3.68 -5.19
C ILE A 262 -1.77 4.60 -5.68
N TRP A 263 -1.63 5.78 -5.08
CA TRP A 263 -0.59 6.73 -5.42
C TRP A 263 0.82 6.19 -5.11
N CYS A 264 1.03 5.66 -3.90
CA CYS A 264 2.30 5.05 -3.50
C CYS A 264 2.65 3.83 -4.36
N ASN A 265 1.68 3.00 -4.74
CA ASN A 265 1.91 1.87 -5.66
C ASN A 265 2.32 2.35 -7.06
N SER A 266 1.80 3.50 -7.50
CA SER A 266 2.12 4.09 -8.81
C SER A 266 3.52 4.69 -8.82
N MET A 267 3.90 5.39 -7.75
CA MET A 267 5.18 6.09 -7.67
C MET A 267 6.34 5.21 -7.20
N GLY A 268 6.05 4.17 -6.41
CA GLY A 268 7.07 3.38 -5.72
C GLY A 268 7.81 4.19 -4.66
N ILE A 269 8.93 3.66 -4.19
CA ILE A 269 9.75 4.34 -3.19
C ILE A 269 10.52 5.49 -3.86
N PRO A 270 10.52 6.71 -3.30
CA PRO A 270 11.34 7.82 -3.79
C PRO A 270 12.82 7.45 -3.90
N GLN A 271 13.44 7.69 -5.07
CA GLN A 271 14.83 7.32 -5.35
C GLN A 271 15.73 8.54 -5.48
N LEU A 272 15.70 9.44 -4.49
CA LEU A 272 16.40 10.73 -4.52
C LEU A 272 17.87 10.61 -4.97
N THR A 273 18.62 9.64 -4.43
CA THR A 273 20.04 9.45 -4.80
C THR A 273 20.20 9.13 -6.29
N TRP A 274 19.34 8.27 -6.84
CA TRP A 274 19.35 7.94 -8.26
C TRP A 274 18.94 9.14 -9.10
N GLU A 275 17.86 9.83 -8.74
CA GLU A 275 17.35 11.02 -9.44
C GLU A 275 18.42 12.13 -9.53
N LEU A 276 19.13 12.38 -8.43
CA LEU A 276 20.25 13.34 -8.41
C LEU A 276 21.45 12.87 -9.24
N SER A 277 21.69 11.56 -9.31
CA SER A 277 22.78 10.99 -10.11
C SER A 277 22.54 11.17 -11.62
N VAL A 278 21.28 11.14 -12.08
CA VAL A 278 20.91 11.38 -13.48
C VAL A 278 21.31 12.80 -13.92
N PHE A 279 21.22 13.77 -13.02
CA PHE A 279 21.59 15.17 -13.28
C PHE A 279 22.92 15.58 -12.65
N LYS A 280 23.88 14.65 -12.52
CA LYS A 280 25.19 14.91 -11.89
C LYS A 280 25.89 16.14 -12.45
N SER A 281 25.78 16.38 -13.76
CA SER A 281 26.43 17.50 -14.47
C SER A 281 25.69 18.83 -14.37
N SER A 282 24.51 18.90 -13.75
CA SER A 282 23.71 20.12 -13.63
C SER A 282 23.39 20.42 -12.16
N PRO A 283 24.21 21.25 -11.48
CA PRO A 283 23.96 21.66 -10.10
C PRO A 283 22.59 22.32 -9.91
N VAL A 284 22.16 23.12 -10.88
CA VAL A 284 20.86 23.81 -10.86
C VAL A 284 19.70 22.80 -10.79
N ARG A 285 19.70 21.77 -11.63
CA ARG A 285 18.62 20.75 -11.62
C ARG A 285 18.61 19.93 -10.34
N ARG A 286 19.79 19.62 -9.80
CA ARG A 286 19.89 18.93 -8.50
C ARG A 286 19.30 19.78 -7.39
N ALA A 287 19.59 21.09 -7.38
CA ALA A 287 19.01 22.02 -6.43
C ALA A 287 17.50 22.14 -6.58
N THR A 288 16.96 22.20 -7.80
CA THR A 288 15.49 22.26 -8.00
C THR A 288 14.79 20.95 -7.63
N ILE A 289 15.41 19.79 -7.85
CA ILE A 289 14.90 18.50 -7.36
C ILE A 289 14.83 18.52 -5.83
N LEU A 290 15.93 18.85 -5.15
CA LEU A 290 15.96 18.95 -3.68
C LEU A 290 14.91 19.93 -3.15
N LEU A 291 14.78 21.10 -3.79
CA LEU A 291 13.75 22.07 -3.45
C LEU A 291 12.34 21.49 -3.60
N ALA A 292 12.05 20.77 -4.69
CA ALA A 292 10.75 20.14 -4.90
C ALA A 292 10.44 19.08 -3.82
N TYR A 293 11.44 18.32 -3.35
CA TYR A 293 11.27 17.42 -2.20
C TYR A 293 10.92 18.18 -0.92
N VAL A 294 11.67 19.25 -0.59
CA VAL A 294 11.42 20.06 0.60
C VAL A 294 10.04 20.72 0.55
N VAL A 295 9.68 21.30 -0.60
CA VAL A 295 8.36 21.90 -0.83
C VAL A 295 7.26 20.86 -0.68
N GLY A 296 7.44 19.65 -1.22
CA GLY A 296 6.49 18.55 -1.06
C GLY A 296 6.24 18.17 0.39
N ILE A 297 7.31 18.03 1.18
CA ILE A 297 7.22 17.74 2.61
C ILE A 297 6.52 18.89 3.35
N ALA A 298 6.89 20.14 3.09
CA ALA A 298 6.30 21.31 3.73
C ALA A 298 4.81 21.45 3.41
N LEU A 299 4.41 21.30 2.15
CA LEU A 299 3.00 21.36 1.74
C LEU A 299 2.18 20.21 2.33
N THR A 300 2.76 19.02 2.43
CA THR A 300 2.12 17.87 3.10
C THR A 300 1.87 18.19 4.56
N TRP A 301 2.87 18.73 5.27
CA TRP A 301 2.74 19.11 6.67
C TRP A 301 1.67 20.18 6.88
N ILE A 302 1.71 21.27 6.11
CA ILE A 302 0.72 22.36 6.18
C ILE A 302 -0.69 21.83 5.90
N THR A 303 -0.84 20.99 4.88
CA THR A 303 -2.14 20.40 4.52
C THR A 303 -2.63 19.47 5.62
N TYR A 304 -1.73 18.69 6.23
CA TYR A 304 -2.04 17.78 7.33
C TYR A 304 -2.49 18.52 8.59
N GLU A 305 -1.83 19.60 8.98
CA GLU A 305 -2.25 20.47 10.09
C GLU A 305 -3.59 21.17 9.81
N ALA A 306 -3.83 21.54 8.54
CA ALA A 306 -5.10 22.11 8.10
C ALA A 306 -6.24 21.09 7.98
N LEU A 307 -5.97 19.79 8.13
CA LEU A 307 -7.01 18.80 8.39
C LEU A 307 -7.46 19.01 9.84
N SER A 308 -8.48 19.86 10.02
CA SER A 308 -9.14 20.01 11.31
C SER A 308 -9.44 18.63 11.86
N VAL A 309 -9.10 18.41 13.14
CA VAL A 309 -9.38 17.17 13.87
C VAL A 309 -10.86 16.90 13.69
N ALA A 310 -11.22 16.02 12.77
CA ALA A 310 -12.61 15.75 12.47
C ALA A 310 -13.18 15.02 13.69
N LYS A 311 -13.71 15.78 14.65
CA LYS A 311 -14.60 15.37 15.74
C LYS A 311 -14.39 13.92 16.18
N TYR A 312 -13.14 13.55 16.53
CA TYR A 312 -12.87 12.23 17.08
C TYR A 312 -13.56 12.11 18.45
N GLU A 313 -13.61 13.22 19.20
CA GLU A 313 -14.25 13.29 20.51
C GLU A 313 -15.78 13.49 20.40
N ASP A 314 -16.27 14.43 19.61
CA ASP A 314 -17.71 14.77 19.62
C ASP A 314 -18.67 13.72 19.04
N ARG A 315 -18.23 12.83 18.14
CA ARG A 315 -19.13 11.84 17.50
C ARG A 315 -19.12 10.46 18.13
N TYR A 316 -18.15 10.15 18.99
CA TYR A 316 -18.03 8.81 19.57
C TYR A 316 -17.97 8.80 21.10
N VAL A 317 -17.69 9.94 21.74
CA VAL A 317 -17.86 10.11 23.19
C VAL A 317 -19.30 10.51 23.52
N VAL A 318 -19.95 11.32 22.68
CA VAL A 318 -21.30 11.85 22.97
C VAL A 318 -22.44 10.86 22.64
N GLU A 319 -22.25 9.94 21.69
CA GLU A 319 -23.30 8.97 21.32
C GLU A 319 -23.24 7.62 22.05
N ARG A 320 -22.26 7.38 22.94
CA ARG A 320 -22.17 6.13 23.70
C ARG A 320 -22.65 6.17 25.15
N TYR A 321 -23.17 7.30 25.62
CA TYR A 321 -23.85 7.38 26.92
C TYR A 321 -24.96 8.45 26.89
N PRO A 322 -26.20 8.12 26.46
CA PRO A 322 -27.37 8.72 27.07
C PRO A 322 -27.62 7.98 28.39
N PHE A 323 -26.99 8.45 29.46
CA PHE A 323 -27.52 8.30 30.81
C PHE A 323 -27.74 9.69 31.38
#